data_AF-J2LEQ6-F1
#
_entry.id   AF-J2LEQ6-F1
#
_cell.length_a   1.000
_cell.length_b   1.000
_cell.length_c   1.000
_cell.angle_alpha   90.00
_cell.angle_beta   90.00
_cell.angle_gamma   90.00
#
_symmetry.space_group_name_H-M   'P 1'
#
loop_
_entity.id
_entity.type
_entity.pdbx_description
1 polymer ?
#
loop_
_entity_poly.entity_id
_entity_poly.type
_entity_poly.pdbx_seq_one_letter_code
_entity_poly.pdbx_strand_id
1 'polypeptide(L)'
;MSTSVSDPIKSVTAAPSAPSAQPDRFVHERLPAPEQLPRMEYALPELRIPAQANLVQSLFDKAIREGRGDKPLLRSDRITLSYTEALERVNRIAQVLTEDFGLKPGNRVLLRGGNSIGMALAWLGVVQAGLVAVATMPLLRAKELGEIIEKARPALALCDATLLEELQAAQAQSDVLPTIVPFNLMDAPGSLAVLSAQKDGNFKPCPVSADDIALMAFTSGTTGKPKAAVHTHRDVLAACEAWPRHVLKANPDDIVVGSPPP
;
A
#
# COMPACT_ATOMS: atom_id res chain seq x y z
N MET A 1 -15.11 -27.71 44.56
CA MET A 1 -14.10 -26.63 44.40
C MET A 1 -14.33 -26.01 43.04
N SER A 2 -14.97 -24.84 43.02
CA SER A 2 -15.32 -24.08 41.82
C SER A 2 -14.10 -23.27 41.39
N THR A 3 -13.61 -23.52 40.17
CA THR A 3 -12.60 -22.67 39.54
C THR A 3 -13.31 -21.50 38.87
N SER A 4 -13.09 -20.31 39.43
CA SER A 4 -13.73 -19.08 38.98
C SER A 4 -13.23 -18.65 37.60
N VAL A 5 -14.21 -18.48 36.73
CA VAL A 5 -14.30 -17.63 35.54
C VAL A 5 -13.33 -16.43 35.55
N SER A 6 -12.49 -16.41 34.51
CA SER A 6 -11.85 -15.28 33.81
C SER A 6 -11.80 -13.92 34.49
N ASP A 7 -10.58 -13.43 34.71
CA ASP A 7 -10.30 -12.01 34.83
C ASP A 7 -10.73 -11.28 33.53
N PRO A 8 -11.48 -10.18 33.61
CA PRO A 8 -11.80 -9.39 32.43
C PRO A 8 -10.51 -8.78 31.88
N ILE A 9 -10.24 -9.05 30.60
CA ILE A 9 -9.19 -8.36 29.85
C ILE A 9 -9.45 -6.86 30.01
N LYS A 10 -8.60 -6.17 30.77
CA LYS A 10 -8.69 -4.73 30.98
C LYS A 10 -8.69 -4.07 29.61
N SER A 11 -9.76 -3.34 29.31
CA SER A 11 -9.90 -2.59 28.06
C SER A 11 -8.75 -1.60 27.96
N VAL A 12 -7.76 -1.88 27.12
CA VAL A 12 -6.74 -0.89 26.81
C VAL A 12 -7.41 0.14 25.90
N THR A 13 -7.46 1.38 26.37
CA THR A 13 -7.93 2.54 25.61
C THR A 13 -7.25 2.57 24.23
N ALA A 14 -8.02 2.91 23.19
CA ALA A 14 -7.50 3.11 21.84
C ALA A 14 -6.21 3.95 21.89
N ALA A 15 -5.18 3.52 21.14
CA ALA A 15 -3.94 4.28 21.04
C ALA A 15 -4.25 5.72 20.61
N PRO A 16 -3.55 6.74 21.14
CA PRO A 16 -3.79 8.11 20.73
C PRO A 16 -3.61 8.24 19.20
N SER A 17 -4.61 8.81 18.53
CA SER A 17 -4.58 9.05 17.07
C SER A 17 -3.95 10.41 16.77
N ALA A 18 -3.00 10.47 15.85
CA ALA A 18 -2.52 11.75 15.33
C ALA A 18 -3.55 12.34 14.34
N PRO A 19 -3.56 13.67 14.13
CA PRO A 19 -4.33 14.26 13.06
C PRO A 19 -3.99 13.63 11.71
N SER A 20 -5.01 13.36 10.90
CA SER A 20 -4.82 12.82 9.56
C SER A 20 -4.02 13.77 8.67
N ALA A 21 -3.06 13.24 7.93
CA ALA A 21 -2.32 13.99 6.91
C ALA A 21 -3.02 13.95 5.54
N GLN A 22 -4.16 13.25 5.42
CA GLN A 22 -4.91 13.04 4.18
C GLN A 22 -6.03 14.08 4.04
N PRO A 23 -5.79 15.20 3.32
CA PRO A 23 -6.81 16.22 3.08
C PRO A 23 -7.94 15.71 2.18
N ASP A 24 -7.66 14.75 1.31
CA ASP A 24 -8.68 14.09 0.52
C ASP A 24 -9.39 13.04 1.39
N ARG A 25 -10.60 13.39 1.82
CA ARG A 25 -11.43 12.57 2.71
C ARG A 25 -12.32 11.56 1.99
N PHE A 26 -12.18 11.37 0.67
CA PHE A 26 -13.08 10.53 -0.12
C PHE A 26 -13.33 9.14 0.48
N VAL A 27 -12.26 8.44 0.90
CA VAL A 27 -12.38 7.10 1.50
C VAL A 27 -12.93 7.19 2.92
N HIS A 28 -12.40 8.12 3.73
CA HIS A 28 -12.79 8.33 5.12
C HIS A 28 -14.29 8.57 5.30
N GLU A 29 -14.88 9.37 4.41
CA GLU A 29 -16.32 9.69 4.41
C GLU A 29 -17.22 8.52 3.96
N ARG A 30 -16.62 7.44 3.42
CA ARG A 30 -17.33 6.27 2.88
C ARG A 30 -17.07 5.00 3.69
N LEU A 31 -16.33 5.10 4.80
CA LEU A 31 -16.19 4.01 5.76
C LEU A 31 -17.52 3.76 6.48
N PRO A 32 -17.75 2.53 6.99
CA PRO A 32 -18.85 2.27 7.91
C PRO A 32 -18.81 3.21 9.11
N ALA A 33 -19.97 3.45 9.72
CA ALA A 33 -20.03 4.24 10.95
C ALA A 33 -19.15 3.60 12.04
N PRO A 34 -18.54 4.37 12.95
CA PRO A 34 -17.63 3.84 13.98
C PRO A 34 -18.23 2.70 14.80
N GLU A 35 -19.54 2.73 15.05
CA GLU A 35 -20.26 1.70 15.82
C GLU A 35 -20.40 0.36 15.07
N GLN A 36 -20.21 0.38 13.75
CA GLN A 36 -20.22 -0.80 12.89
C GLN A 36 -18.82 -1.39 12.68
N LEU A 37 -17.78 -0.67 13.10
CA LEU A 37 -16.41 -1.14 12.98
C LEU A 37 -16.11 -2.16 14.10
N PRO A 38 -15.28 -3.19 13.81
CA PRO A 38 -14.82 -4.08 14.85
C PRO A 38 -14.00 -3.30 15.86
N ARG A 39 -14.09 -3.71 17.14
CA ARG A 39 -13.19 -3.22 18.16
C ARG A 39 -11.80 -3.81 17.93
N MET A 40 -10.86 -2.96 17.52
CA MET A 40 -9.46 -3.36 17.31
C MET A 40 -8.72 -3.40 18.65
N GLU A 41 -8.03 -4.50 18.93
CA GLU A 41 -7.29 -4.72 20.17
C GLU A 41 -5.78 -4.83 19.87
N TYR A 42 -5.02 -3.81 20.30
CA TYR A 42 -3.56 -3.74 20.10
C TYR A 42 -2.81 -3.94 21.44
N ALA A 43 -3.21 -4.96 22.20
CA ALA A 43 -2.72 -5.17 23.57
C ALA A 43 -1.26 -5.67 23.65
N LEU A 44 -0.75 -6.31 22.59
CA LEU A 44 0.61 -6.84 22.56
C LEU A 44 1.66 -5.72 22.47
N PRO A 45 2.85 -5.85 23.11
CA PRO A 45 3.88 -4.81 23.08
C PRO A 45 4.30 -4.36 21.67
N GLU A 46 4.46 -5.31 20.74
CA GLU A 46 4.83 -5.07 19.34
C GLU A 46 3.73 -4.39 18.52
N LEU A 47 2.47 -4.41 18.99
CA LEU A 47 1.35 -3.73 18.36
C LEU A 47 1.18 -2.28 18.83
N ARG A 48 2.08 -1.79 19.71
CA ARG A 48 2.12 -0.40 20.16
C ARG A 48 2.73 0.50 19.08
N ILE A 49 2.03 0.60 17.96
CA ILE A 49 2.41 1.41 16.80
C ILE A 49 2.21 2.89 17.13
N PRO A 50 3.21 3.77 16.87
CA PRO A 50 3.09 5.21 17.11
C PRO A 50 1.87 5.84 16.45
N ALA A 51 1.35 6.92 17.04
CA ALA A 51 0.19 7.66 16.52
C ALA A 51 0.39 8.17 15.08
N GLN A 52 1.62 8.59 14.77
CA GLN A 52 2.06 8.99 13.44
C GLN A 52 3.08 7.96 12.94
N ALA A 53 2.66 7.11 12.00
CA ALA A 53 3.49 6.02 11.50
C ALA A 53 3.18 5.75 10.03
N ASN A 54 4.06 6.25 9.14
CA ASN A 54 4.06 5.78 7.77
C ASN A 54 4.67 4.37 7.73
N LEU A 55 3.91 3.38 7.26
CA LEU A 55 4.37 1.98 7.23
C LEU A 55 5.64 1.78 6.41
N VAL A 56 5.82 2.54 5.31
CA VAL A 56 6.99 2.39 4.43
C VAL A 56 8.23 3.00 5.08
N GLN A 57 8.06 4.18 5.68
CA GLN A 57 9.11 4.77 6.52
C GLN A 57 9.51 3.82 7.66
N SER A 58 8.52 3.22 8.34
CA SER A 58 8.78 2.31 9.46
C SER A 58 9.60 1.08 9.04
N LEU A 59 9.33 0.54 7.85
CA LEU A 59 10.10 -0.56 7.25
C LEU A 59 11.56 -0.16 7.02
N PHE A 60 11.80 0.94 6.30
CA PHE A 60 13.15 1.35 5.91
C PHE A 60 13.97 1.92 7.07
N ASP A 61 13.38 2.76 7.92
CA ASP A 61 14.06 3.32 9.09
C ASP A 61 14.52 2.22 10.05
N LYS A 62 13.71 1.16 10.22
CA LYS A 62 14.09 0.00 11.04
C LYS A 62 15.28 -0.73 10.43
N ALA A 63 15.23 -1.04 9.13
CA ALA A 63 16.33 -1.73 8.45
C ALA A 63 17.65 -0.93 8.51
N ILE A 64 17.59 0.38 8.25
CA ILE A 64 18.77 1.26 8.27
C ILE A 64 19.33 1.37 9.70
N ARG A 65 18.48 1.62 10.70
CA ARG A 65 18.90 1.72 12.10
C ARG A 65 19.54 0.42 12.61
N GLU A 66 19.11 -0.73 12.10
CA GLU A 66 19.66 -2.05 12.44
C GLU A 66 20.90 -2.43 11.59
N GLY A 67 21.42 -1.52 10.76
CA GLY A 67 22.60 -1.78 9.93
C GLY A 67 22.34 -2.76 8.78
N ARG A 68 21.08 -2.89 8.33
CA ARG A 68 20.65 -3.81 7.27
C ARG A 68 20.41 -3.13 5.93
N GLY A 69 20.85 -1.89 5.75
CA GLY A 69 20.66 -1.13 4.51
C GLY A 69 21.14 -1.88 3.26
N ASP A 70 22.30 -2.54 3.35
CA ASP A 70 22.90 -3.27 2.23
C ASP A 70 22.38 -4.71 2.07
N LYS A 71 21.46 -5.17 2.95
CA LYS A 71 20.87 -6.51 2.85
C LYS A 71 19.82 -6.54 1.72
N PRO A 72 19.67 -7.68 1.01
CA PRO A 72 18.61 -7.85 0.02
C PRO A 72 17.20 -7.63 0.61
N LEU A 73 16.36 -6.88 -0.11
CA LEU A 73 14.93 -6.72 0.18
C LEU A 73 14.05 -7.28 -0.94
N LEU A 74 14.32 -6.88 -2.20
CA LEU A 74 13.54 -7.31 -3.36
C LEU A 74 14.43 -8.08 -4.32
N ARG A 75 13.98 -9.26 -4.76
CA ARG A 75 14.76 -10.13 -5.64
C ARG A 75 13.90 -10.69 -6.77
N SER A 76 14.44 -10.65 -7.99
CA SER A 76 13.97 -11.39 -9.15
C SER A 76 15.09 -12.25 -9.72
N ASP A 77 14.81 -12.92 -10.83
CA ASP A 77 15.79 -13.63 -11.66
C ASP A 77 16.83 -12.68 -12.30
N ARG A 78 16.49 -11.40 -12.47
CA ARG A 78 17.33 -10.40 -13.15
C ARG A 78 18.11 -9.50 -12.22
N ILE A 79 17.47 -9.04 -11.14
CA ILE A 79 18.07 -8.06 -10.22
C ILE A 79 17.75 -8.39 -8.78
N THR A 80 18.64 -7.99 -7.88
CA THR A 80 18.40 -7.94 -6.44
C THR A 80 18.61 -6.50 -6.00
N LEU A 81 17.68 -5.97 -5.20
CA LEU A 81 17.78 -4.65 -4.59
C LEU A 81 17.96 -4.80 -3.10
N SER A 82 18.93 -4.07 -2.56
CA SER A 82 19.07 -3.86 -1.13
C SER A 82 17.95 -2.98 -0.58
N TYR A 83 17.84 -2.89 0.75
CA TYR A 83 16.94 -1.92 1.39
C TYR A 83 17.24 -0.48 0.95
N THR A 84 18.52 -0.11 0.88
CA THR A 84 18.94 1.24 0.47
C THR A 84 18.58 1.53 -0.99
N GLU A 85 18.86 0.60 -1.90
CA GLU A 85 18.55 0.75 -3.33
C GLU A 85 17.03 0.78 -3.59
N ALA A 86 16.27 -0.03 -2.84
CA ALA A 86 14.82 0.00 -2.91
C ALA A 86 14.26 1.33 -2.39
N LEU A 87 14.76 1.84 -1.27
CA LEU A 87 14.33 3.13 -0.71
C LEU A 87 14.56 4.28 -1.70
N GLU A 88 15.72 4.33 -2.35
CA GLU A 88 16.03 5.34 -3.36
C GLU A 88 14.99 5.33 -4.50
N ARG A 89 14.63 4.15 -5.00
CA ARG A 89 13.61 4.00 -6.05
C ARG A 89 12.21 4.35 -5.57
N VAL A 90 11.87 3.97 -4.34
CA VAL A 90 10.59 4.31 -3.70
C VAL A 90 10.45 5.83 -3.55
N ASN A 91 11.52 6.51 -3.13
CA ASN A 91 11.56 7.97 -3.02
C ASN A 91 11.31 8.63 -4.38
N ARG A 92 11.99 8.17 -5.43
CA ARG A 92 11.81 8.70 -6.79
C ARG A 92 10.37 8.52 -7.29
N ILE A 93 9.77 7.35 -7.07
CA ILE A 93 8.36 7.11 -7.42
C ILE A 93 7.44 8.06 -6.65
N ALA A 94 7.68 8.26 -5.35
CA ALA A 94 6.90 9.19 -4.55
C ALA A 94 7.02 10.64 -5.06
N GLN A 95 8.22 11.07 -5.50
CA GLN A 95 8.43 12.37 -6.15
C GLN A 95 7.68 12.48 -7.47
N VAL A 96 7.73 11.47 -8.34
CA VAL A 96 6.94 11.48 -9.60
C VAL A 96 5.46 11.69 -9.29
N LEU A 97 4.90 10.93 -8.36
CA LEU A 97 3.48 11.00 -8.01
C LEU A 97 3.07 12.37 -7.43
N THR A 98 3.94 12.99 -6.62
CA THR A 98 3.60 14.21 -5.89
C THR A 98 3.99 15.49 -6.62
N GLU A 99 5.14 15.50 -7.30
CA GLU A 99 5.70 16.67 -7.99
C GLU A 99 5.20 16.77 -9.43
N ASP A 100 5.20 15.68 -10.20
CA ASP A 100 4.83 15.72 -11.62
C ASP A 100 3.32 15.63 -11.81
N PHE A 101 2.68 14.73 -11.05
CA PHE A 101 1.23 14.53 -11.11
C PHE A 101 0.45 15.30 -10.04
N GLY A 102 1.15 16.01 -9.14
CA GLY A 102 0.51 16.90 -8.17
C GLY A 102 -0.33 16.21 -7.09
N LEU A 103 -0.24 14.87 -6.95
CA LEU A 103 -1.10 14.11 -6.05
C LEU A 103 -0.89 14.53 -4.59
N LYS A 104 -1.98 14.55 -3.84
CA LYS A 104 -2.02 14.90 -2.41
C LYS A 104 -2.36 13.67 -1.57
N PRO A 105 -1.89 13.60 -0.31
CA PRO A 105 -2.19 12.47 0.56
C PRO A 105 -3.71 12.19 0.63
N GLY A 106 -4.08 10.91 0.65
CA GLY A 106 -5.46 10.46 0.55
C GLY A 106 -5.98 10.28 -0.88
N ASN A 107 -5.36 10.91 -1.89
CA ASN A 107 -5.65 10.58 -3.28
C ASN A 107 -5.36 9.09 -3.54
N ARG A 108 -6.18 8.48 -4.39
CA ARG A 108 -6.09 7.04 -4.67
C ARG A 108 -5.31 6.79 -5.95
N VAL A 109 -4.40 5.81 -5.92
CA VAL A 109 -3.63 5.36 -7.06
C VAL A 109 -3.94 3.90 -7.33
N LEU A 110 -4.52 3.62 -8.50
CA LEU A 110 -4.82 2.26 -8.92
C LEU A 110 -3.54 1.53 -9.29
N LEU A 111 -3.33 0.34 -8.74
CA LEU A 111 -2.19 -0.51 -9.03
C LEU A 111 -2.67 -1.76 -9.76
N ARG A 112 -2.17 -1.95 -10.99
CA ARG A 112 -2.44 -3.13 -11.82
C ARG A 112 -1.14 -3.75 -12.29
N GLY A 113 -0.93 -5.03 -11.98
CA GLY A 113 0.31 -5.74 -12.34
C GLY A 113 0.49 -7.01 -11.53
N GLY A 114 1.30 -7.92 -12.06
CA GLY A 114 1.65 -9.17 -11.37
C GLY A 114 2.79 -9.01 -10.37
N ASN A 115 3.29 -10.16 -9.90
CA ASN A 115 4.43 -10.22 -8.99
C ASN A 115 5.69 -9.74 -9.72
N SER A 116 6.12 -8.52 -9.41
CA SER A 116 7.35 -7.95 -9.95
C SER A 116 7.94 -6.97 -8.95
N ILE A 117 9.25 -6.72 -9.08
CA ILE A 117 9.91 -5.64 -8.34
C ILE A 117 9.25 -4.29 -8.66
N GLY A 118 8.84 -4.07 -9.92
CA GLY A 118 8.11 -2.85 -10.31
C GLY A 118 6.81 -2.65 -9.52
N MET A 119 6.01 -3.71 -9.34
CA MET A 119 4.79 -3.65 -8.53
C MET A 119 5.09 -3.35 -7.06
N ALA A 120 6.09 -4.02 -6.46
CA ALA A 120 6.48 -3.78 -5.08
C ALA A 120 6.94 -2.33 -4.86
N LEU A 121 7.79 -1.81 -5.75
CA LEU A 121 8.26 -0.42 -5.71
C LEU A 121 7.12 0.59 -5.92
N ALA A 122 6.20 0.32 -6.85
CA ALA A 122 5.02 1.15 -7.08
C ALA A 122 4.14 1.25 -5.84
N TRP A 123 3.86 0.10 -5.18
CA TRP A 123 3.08 0.07 -3.95
C TRP A 123 3.76 0.86 -2.81
N LEU A 124 5.05 0.61 -2.59
CA LEU A 124 5.83 1.32 -1.56
C LEU A 124 5.88 2.83 -1.85
N GLY A 125 6.08 3.25 -3.10
CA GLY A 125 6.13 4.66 -3.49
C GLY A 125 4.80 5.40 -3.26
N VAL A 126 3.68 4.78 -3.64
CA VAL A 126 2.33 5.31 -3.38
C VAL A 126 2.11 5.52 -1.88
N VAL A 127 2.35 4.48 -1.08
CA VAL A 127 2.07 4.50 0.36
C VAL A 127 3.02 5.45 1.09
N GLN A 128 4.29 5.56 0.67
CA GLN A 128 5.25 6.50 1.25
C GLN A 128 4.83 7.97 1.03
N ALA A 129 4.20 8.26 -0.10
CA ALA A 129 3.63 9.58 -0.40
C ALA A 129 2.33 9.89 0.37
N GLY A 130 1.84 8.97 1.21
CA GLY A 130 0.58 9.12 1.95
C GLY A 130 -0.66 8.95 1.07
N LEU A 131 -0.48 8.40 -0.13
CA LEU A 131 -1.54 8.09 -1.08
C LEU A 131 -2.14 6.72 -0.75
N VAL A 132 -3.37 6.48 -1.22
CA VAL A 132 -4.09 5.22 -1.01
C VAL A 132 -3.85 4.30 -2.21
N ALA A 133 -3.20 3.17 -1.98
CA ALA A 133 -3.06 2.14 -3.01
C ALA A 133 -4.41 1.45 -3.26
N VAL A 134 -4.90 1.45 -4.49
CA VAL A 134 -6.07 0.67 -4.90
C VAL A 134 -5.56 -0.58 -5.62
N ALA A 135 -5.53 -1.70 -4.90
CA ALA A 135 -5.00 -2.95 -5.42
C ALA A 135 -6.03 -3.67 -6.29
N THR A 136 -5.61 -4.09 -7.48
CA THR A 136 -6.41 -4.86 -8.42
C THR A 136 -5.74 -6.18 -8.79
N MET A 137 -6.53 -7.21 -9.11
CA MET A 137 -5.98 -8.47 -9.58
C MET A 137 -5.61 -8.38 -11.08
N PRO A 138 -4.47 -8.97 -11.51
CA PRO A 138 -4.05 -8.96 -12.91
C PRO A 138 -5.10 -9.52 -13.88
N LEU A 139 -5.84 -10.54 -13.45
CA LEU A 139 -6.82 -11.25 -14.28
C LEU A 139 -8.11 -10.46 -14.57
N LEU A 140 -8.34 -9.33 -13.88
CA LEU A 140 -9.55 -8.53 -14.10
C LEU A 140 -9.57 -7.96 -15.52
N ARG A 141 -10.74 -7.99 -16.14
CA ARG A 141 -10.99 -7.45 -17.48
C ARG A 141 -11.56 -6.03 -17.38
N ALA A 142 -11.69 -5.37 -18.53
CA ALA A 142 -12.11 -3.99 -18.65
C ALA A 142 -13.40 -3.68 -17.88
N LYS A 143 -14.36 -4.61 -17.87
CA LYS A 143 -15.62 -4.47 -17.13
C LYS A 143 -15.38 -4.37 -15.62
N GLU A 144 -14.72 -5.35 -15.01
CA GLU A 144 -14.47 -5.34 -13.56
C GLU A 144 -13.55 -4.19 -13.15
N LEU A 145 -12.58 -3.83 -14.00
CA LEU A 145 -11.73 -2.66 -13.79
C LEU A 145 -12.54 -1.37 -13.81
N GLY A 146 -13.48 -1.22 -14.74
CA GLY A 146 -14.39 -0.08 -14.79
C GLY A 146 -15.19 0.07 -13.50
N GLU A 147 -15.74 -1.04 -12.97
CA GLU A 147 -16.47 -1.02 -11.69
C GLU A 147 -15.60 -0.59 -10.50
N ILE A 148 -14.32 -1.00 -10.48
CA ILE A 148 -13.35 -0.57 -9.48
C ILE A 148 -13.00 0.92 -9.65
N ILE A 149 -12.75 1.37 -10.88
CA ILE A 149 -12.42 2.77 -11.21
C ILE A 149 -13.57 3.68 -10.77
N GLU A 150 -14.81 3.34 -11.09
CA GLU A 150 -15.99 4.11 -10.70
C GLU A 150 -16.14 4.20 -9.18
N LYS A 151 -15.92 3.10 -8.47
CA LYS A 151 -16.07 3.06 -7.02
C LYS A 151 -14.93 3.77 -6.29
N ALA A 152 -13.70 3.61 -6.76
CA ALA A 152 -12.50 4.11 -6.10
C ALA A 152 -12.16 5.54 -6.53
N ARG A 153 -12.57 6.00 -7.71
CA ARG A 153 -12.19 7.30 -8.30
C ARG A 153 -10.69 7.59 -8.14
N PRO A 154 -9.82 6.72 -8.69
CA PRO A 154 -8.37 6.92 -8.64
C PRO A 154 -7.98 8.19 -9.42
N ALA A 155 -7.07 8.97 -8.85
CA ALA A 155 -6.51 10.14 -9.52
C ALA A 155 -5.48 9.75 -10.59
N LEU A 156 -4.90 8.55 -10.47
CA LEU A 156 -3.89 8.01 -11.38
C LEU A 156 -3.87 6.48 -11.29
N ALA A 157 -3.45 5.80 -12.34
CA ALA A 157 -3.15 4.38 -12.32
C ALA A 157 -1.68 4.11 -12.67
N LEU A 158 -1.01 3.28 -11.88
CA LEU A 158 0.25 2.64 -12.25
C LEU A 158 -0.06 1.24 -12.76
N CYS A 159 0.30 0.96 -14.01
CA CYS A 159 -0.04 -0.29 -14.67
C CYS A 159 1.20 -0.99 -15.23
N ASP A 160 1.32 -2.29 -15.02
CA ASP A 160 2.32 -3.08 -15.71
C ASP A 160 2.09 -2.96 -17.23
N ALA A 161 3.17 -2.70 -17.98
CA ALA A 161 3.11 -2.55 -19.43
C ALA A 161 2.43 -3.73 -20.13
N THR A 162 2.55 -4.95 -19.59
CA THR A 162 1.95 -6.17 -20.14
C THR A 162 0.44 -6.27 -19.93
N LEU A 163 -0.15 -5.43 -19.07
CA LEU A 163 -1.58 -5.47 -18.71
C LEU A 163 -2.34 -4.20 -19.08
N LEU A 164 -1.73 -3.32 -19.88
CA LEU A 164 -2.28 -2.01 -20.25
C LEU A 164 -3.59 -2.10 -21.02
N GLU A 165 -3.71 -3.05 -21.96
CA GLU A 165 -4.82 -3.14 -22.90
C GLU A 165 -6.19 -3.12 -22.19
N GLU A 166 -6.37 -3.99 -21.20
CA GLU A 166 -7.62 -4.08 -20.44
C GLU A 166 -7.91 -2.83 -19.61
N LEU A 167 -6.88 -2.18 -19.06
CA LEU A 167 -7.06 -0.96 -18.28
C LEU A 167 -7.39 0.24 -19.17
N GLN A 168 -6.78 0.33 -20.35
CA GLN A 168 -7.10 1.34 -21.36
C GLN A 168 -8.51 1.14 -21.90
N ALA A 169 -8.92 -0.11 -22.14
CA ALA A 169 -10.29 -0.42 -22.53
C ALA A 169 -11.32 -0.04 -21.45
N ALA A 170 -10.97 -0.17 -20.16
CA ALA A 170 -11.79 0.31 -19.05
C ALA A 170 -11.84 1.85 -19.00
N GLN A 171 -10.69 2.51 -19.14
CA GLN A 171 -10.58 3.97 -19.16
C GLN A 171 -11.39 4.58 -20.32
N ALA A 172 -11.39 3.95 -21.50
CA ALA A 172 -12.18 4.43 -22.64
C ALA A 172 -13.70 4.39 -22.41
N GLN A 173 -14.17 3.66 -21.39
CA GLN A 173 -15.59 3.56 -21.03
C GLN A 173 -16.01 4.59 -19.97
N SER A 174 -15.04 5.29 -19.33
CA SER A 174 -15.31 6.24 -18.25
C SER A 174 -14.20 7.29 -18.08
N ASP A 175 -14.59 8.56 -18.00
CA ASP A 175 -13.67 9.68 -17.76
C ASP A 175 -13.16 9.78 -16.30
N VAL A 176 -13.49 8.82 -15.43
CA VAL A 176 -13.13 8.84 -14.01
C VAL A 176 -11.63 8.66 -13.77
N LEU A 177 -10.94 7.88 -14.61
CA LEU A 177 -9.49 7.66 -14.51
C LEU A 177 -8.77 8.58 -15.52
N PRO A 178 -8.13 9.68 -15.08
CA PRO A 178 -7.58 10.66 -16.01
C PRO A 178 -6.22 10.24 -16.60
N THR A 179 -5.46 9.39 -15.92
CA THR A 179 -4.06 9.11 -16.30
C THR A 179 -3.64 7.69 -15.95
N ILE A 180 -2.97 7.04 -16.90
CA ILE A 180 -2.30 5.75 -16.73
C ILE A 180 -0.80 5.94 -16.99
N VAL A 181 0.03 5.50 -16.06
CA VAL A 181 1.50 5.51 -16.19
C VAL A 181 1.99 4.05 -16.21
N PRO A 182 2.64 3.60 -17.29
CA PRO A 182 3.12 2.23 -17.36
C PRO A 182 4.41 2.03 -16.54
N PHE A 183 4.53 0.91 -15.83
CA PHE A 183 5.78 0.45 -15.22
C PHE A 183 6.25 -0.87 -15.86
N ASN A 184 7.46 -1.33 -15.50
CA ASN A 184 8.17 -2.44 -16.15
C ASN A 184 8.48 -2.18 -17.64
N LEU A 185 8.66 -0.91 -18.00
CA LEU A 185 9.02 -0.46 -19.34
C LEU A 185 10.13 0.60 -19.22
N MET A 186 11.38 0.24 -19.53
CA MET A 186 12.55 1.03 -19.11
C MET A 186 12.82 2.26 -19.97
N ASP A 187 12.51 2.21 -21.28
CA ASP A 187 12.98 3.21 -22.25
C ASP A 187 11.84 3.90 -23.02
N ALA A 188 10.62 3.86 -22.48
CA ALA A 188 9.47 4.51 -23.12
C ALA A 188 9.19 5.86 -22.45
N PRO A 189 9.12 6.96 -23.22
CA PRO A 189 8.67 8.26 -22.70
C PRO A 189 7.35 8.14 -21.95
N GLY A 190 7.28 8.74 -20.77
CA GLY A 190 6.10 8.67 -19.90
C GLY A 190 5.95 7.38 -19.09
N SER A 191 6.88 6.41 -19.21
CA SER A 191 6.92 5.28 -18.29
C SER A 191 7.41 5.70 -16.91
N LEU A 192 6.97 4.97 -15.88
CA LEU A 192 7.39 5.22 -14.50
C LEU A 192 8.92 5.14 -14.34
N ALA A 193 9.59 4.29 -15.11
CA ALA A 193 11.05 4.17 -15.07
C ALA A 193 11.74 5.44 -15.58
N VAL A 194 11.33 5.94 -16.75
CA VAL A 194 11.88 7.17 -17.35
C VAL A 194 11.57 8.38 -16.47
N LEU A 195 10.34 8.50 -15.95
CA LEU A 195 9.95 9.59 -15.06
C LEU A 195 10.74 9.55 -13.75
N SER A 196 10.86 8.37 -13.13
CA SER A 196 11.59 8.22 -11.86
C SER A 196 13.09 8.50 -12.02
N ALA A 197 13.69 8.19 -13.17
CA ALA A 197 15.10 8.47 -13.44
C ALA A 197 15.44 9.98 -13.47
N GLN A 198 14.43 10.84 -13.63
CA GLN A 198 14.59 12.30 -13.59
C GLN A 198 14.53 12.88 -12.16
N LYS A 199 14.28 12.03 -11.15
CA LYS A 199 14.15 12.44 -9.75
C LYS A 199 15.43 12.16 -8.96
N ASP A 200 15.76 13.04 -8.03
CA ASP A 200 16.97 12.93 -7.21
C ASP A 200 16.86 11.87 -6.09
N GLY A 201 15.64 11.44 -5.75
CA GLY A 201 15.37 10.48 -4.68
C GLY A 201 15.40 11.10 -3.28
N ASN A 202 15.45 12.42 -3.15
CA ASN A 202 15.41 13.13 -1.87
C ASN A 202 13.96 13.41 -1.45
N PHE A 203 13.24 12.34 -1.11
CA PHE A 203 11.84 12.43 -0.68
C PHE A 203 11.72 12.31 0.84
N LYS A 204 10.99 13.23 1.46
CA LYS A 204 10.58 13.10 2.86
C LYS A 204 9.25 12.34 2.94
N PRO A 205 9.18 11.18 3.61
CA PRO A 205 7.93 10.43 3.76
C PRO A 205 6.79 11.29 4.31
N CYS A 206 5.57 11.06 3.79
CA CYS A 206 4.40 11.79 4.24
C CYS A 206 4.14 11.50 5.74
N PRO A 207 3.94 12.52 6.59
CA PRO A 207 3.75 12.37 8.04
C PRO A 207 2.33 11.92 8.39
N VAL A 208 1.88 10.81 7.79
CA VAL A 208 0.55 10.24 7.99
C VAL A 208 0.31 9.82 9.44
N SER A 209 -0.94 9.97 9.88
CA SER A 209 -1.42 9.26 11.05
C SER A 209 -1.36 7.75 10.77
N ALA A 210 -1.10 6.93 11.79
CA ALA A 210 -1.17 5.49 11.63
C ALA A 210 -2.58 5.02 11.23
N ASP A 211 -3.61 5.82 11.53
CA ASP A 211 -5.00 5.53 11.19
C ASP A 211 -5.41 6.11 9.81
N ASP A 212 -4.47 6.74 9.09
CA ASP A 212 -4.68 7.12 7.68
C ASP A 212 -4.73 5.88 6.78
N ILE A 213 -5.49 5.99 5.69
CA ILE A 213 -5.75 4.87 4.79
C ILE A 213 -4.52 4.62 3.91
N ALA A 214 -4.03 3.39 3.88
CA ALA A 214 -2.91 3.00 3.03
C ALA A 214 -3.36 2.18 1.81
N LEU A 215 -4.41 1.37 1.97
CA LEU A 215 -4.78 0.35 0.97
C LEU A 215 -6.30 0.17 0.87
N MET A 216 -6.78 0.08 -0.36
CA MET A 216 -8.09 -0.44 -0.73
C MET A 216 -7.88 -1.71 -1.56
N ALA A 217 -8.18 -2.87 -0.98
CA ALA A 217 -8.11 -4.16 -1.66
C ALA A 217 -9.50 -4.59 -2.13
N PHE A 218 -9.71 -4.66 -3.44
CA PHE A 218 -11.00 -5.04 -4.00
C PHE A 218 -11.19 -6.55 -4.07
N THR A 219 -12.36 -7.01 -3.65
CA THR A 219 -12.77 -8.41 -3.72
C THR A 219 -14.03 -8.56 -4.57
N SER A 220 -14.19 -9.73 -5.20
CA SER A 220 -15.44 -10.10 -5.84
C SER A 220 -16.51 -10.25 -4.76
N GLY A 221 -17.44 -9.29 -4.71
CA GLY A 221 -18.57 -9.38 -3.79
C GLY A 221 -19.50 -10.52 -4.22
N THR A 222 -20.04 -11.27 -3.27
CA THR A 222 -21.10 -12.28 -3.52
C THR A 222 -22.33 -11.68 -4.21
N THR A 223 -22.51 -10.36 -4.10
CA THR A 223 -23.59 -9.57 -4.71
C THR A 223 -23.26 -9.09 -6.13
N GLY A 224 -22.18 -9.56 -6.74
CA GLY A 224 -21.73 -9.17 -8.08
C GLY A 224 -21.00 -7.83 -8.16
N LYS A 225 -21.27 -6.88 -7.25
CA LYS A 225 -20.56 -5.60 -7.17
C LYS A 225 -19.29 -5.69 -6.32
N PRO A 226 -18.15 -5.12 -6.76
CA PRO A 226 -16.89 -5.19 -6.05
C PRO A 226 -16.93 -4.38 -4.75
N LYS A 227 -16.34 -4.94 -3.69
CA LYS A 227 -16.23 -4.34 -2.37
C LYS A 227 -14.77 -4.08 -2.06
N ALA A 228 -14.47 -2.93 -1.47
CA ALA A 228 -13.12 -2.60 -1.03
C ALA A 228 -12.97 -2.96 0.46
N ALA A 229 -12.06 -3.88 0.76
CA ALA A 229 -11.49 -3.99 2.10
C ALA A 229 -10.48 -2.84 2.27
N VAL A 230 -10.70 -2.01 3.28
CA VAL A 230 -9.89 -0.80 3.51
C VAL A 230 -8.97 -1.04 4.70
N HIS A 231 -7.69 -0.72 4.53
CA HIS A 231 -6.67 -0.90 5.55
C HIS A 231 -5.91 0.41 5.79
N THR A 232 -5.73 0.73 7.06
CA THR A 232 -4.88 1.83 7.53
C THR A 232 -3.40 1.44 7.52
N HIS A 233 -2.50 2.41 7.71
CA HIS A 233 -1.10 2.11 7.95
C HIS A 233 -0.90 1.21 9.18
N ARG A 234 -1.69 1.43 10.24
CA ARG A 234 -1.69 0.63 11.47
C ARG A 234 -2.08 -0.82 11.21
N ASP A 235 -3.11 -1.06 10.39
CA ASP A 235 -3.58 -2.42 10.11
C ASP A 235 -2.50 -3.26 9.43
N VAL A 236 -1.81 -2.68 8.45
CA VAL A 236 -0.72 -3.35 7.73
C VAL A 236 0.47 -3.61 8.67
N LEU A 237 0.88 -2.61 9.45
CA LEU A 237 1.96 -2.77 10.43
C LEU A 237 1.62 -3.84 11.49
N ALA A 238 0.39 -3.84 11.99
CA ALA A 238 -0.08 -4.82 12.96
C ALA A 238 -0.05 -6.24 12.37
N ALA A 239 -0.48 -6.42 11.12
CA ALA A 239 -0.39 -7.70 10.43
C ALA A 239 1.07 -8.16 10.27
N CYS A 240 1.99 -7.24 9.92
CA CYS A 240 3.42 -7.51 9.78
C CYS A 240 4.14 -7.83 11.09
N GLU A 241 3.67 -7.32 12.24
CA GLU A 241 4.26 -7.66 13.54
C GLU A 241 3.61 -8.91 14.15
N ALA A 242 2.32 -9.17 13.89
CA ALA A 242 1.61 -10.30 14.46
C ALA A 242 1.88 -11.63 13.73
N TRP A 243 1.71 -11.67 12.41
CA TRP A 243 1.73 -12.94 11.68
C TRP A 243 3.16 -13.49 11.45
N PRO A 244 4.12 -12.73 10.88
CA PRO A 244 5.48 -13.22 10.67
C PRO A 244 6.17 -13.68 11.95
N ARG A 245 5.98 -12.94 13.06
CA ARG A 245 6.64 -13.21 14.34
C ARG A 245 6.10 -14.45 15.04
N HIS A 246 4.78 -14.58 15.12
CA HIS A 246 4.15 -15.59 15.98
C HIS A 246 3.75 -16.86 15.24
N VAL A 247 3.49 -16.76 13.92
CA VAL A 247 3.05 -17.89 13.10
C VAL A 247 4.19 -18.42 12.26
N LEU A 248 4.74 -17.59 11.37
CA LEU A 248 5.82 -18.00 10.48
C LEU A 248 7.16 -18.16 11.22
N LYS A 249 7.34 -17.41 12.32
CA LYS A 249 8.60 -17.25 13.06
C LYS A 249 9.75 -16.84 12.15
N ALA A 250 9.44 -15.88 11.27
CA ALA A 250 10.38 -15.39 10.28
C ALA A 250 11.64 -14.81 10.95
N ASN A 251 12.79 -15.11 10.37
CA ASN A 251 14.09 -14.58 10.78
C ASN A 251 14.77 -13.85 9.59
N PRO A 252 15.82 -13.04 9.85
CA PRO A 252 16.44 -12.23 8.81
C PRO A 252 17.12 -12.99 7.66
N ASP A 253 17.38 -14.30 7.82
CA ASP A 253 17.98 -15.13 6.78
C ASP A 253 16.93 -15.86 5.92
N ASP A 254 15.65 -15.73 6.27
CA ASP A 254 14.56 -16.31 5.47
C ASP A 254 14.37 -15.57 4.14
N ILE A 255 14.07 -16.35 3.10
CA ILE A 255 13.67 -15.83 1.79
C ILE A 255 12.18 -16.10 1.61
N VAL A 256 11.38 -15.04 1.54
CA VAL A 256 9.94 -15.13 1.33
C VAL A 256 9.61 -15.01 -0.16
N VAL A 257 8.89 -15.98 -0.69
CA VAL A 257 8.29 -15.94 -2.03
C VAL A 257 6.78 -15.86 -1.88
N GLY A 258 6.16 -14.89 -2.53
CA GLY A 258 4.71 -14.84 -2.68
C GLY A 258 4.27 -15.73 -3.83
N SER A 259 3.31 -16.62 -3.59
CA SER A 259 2.55 -17.33 -4.62
C SER A 259 1.07 -16.88 -4.65
N PRO A 260 0.76 -15.58 -4.79
CA PRO A 260 -0.62 -15.16 -4.98
C PRO A 260 -1.16 -15.76 -6.29
N PRO A 261 -2.50 -15.90 -6.42
CA PRO A 261 -3.12 -16.49 -7.60
C PRO A 261 -2.58 -15.86 -8.89
N PRO A 262 -2.36 -16.67 -9.95
CA PRO A 262 -1.82 -16.20 -11.22
C PRO A 262 -2.63 -15.05 -11.83
#